data_AF-A0A0N4U8S4-F1
#
_entry.id   AF-A0A0N4U8S4-F1
#
_cell.length_a   1.000
_cell.length_b   1.000
_cell.length_c   1.000
_cell.angle_alpha   90.00
_cell.angle_beta   90.00
_cell.angle_gamma   90.00
#
_symmetry.space_group_name_H-M   'P 1'
#
loop_
_entity.id
_entity.type
_entity.pdbx_description
1 polymer ?
#
loop_
_entity_poly.entity_id
_entity_poly.type
_entity_poly.pdbx_seq_one_letter_code
_entity_poly.pdbx_strand_id
1 'polypeptide(L)'
;MERTGLVKPVDNNLAFSGTICEKTTNQSDYIPKYVKKTIPFKESEKVVKSSAPLNDKSTHQYDFTKKKIEKIKQFKPSYSHSISTDPFNAISLSHQDYVNHEINKTVPIRPSDEQGLPREAFEILLLILFYGTTEHRANFYKKLIQLNRHSRHNEVYQRSINGNELMEKKTTYLHDYVPVKCHHQSPFRPKESQYASHNAFMDLTTHACDYINRTIQICPAQYVLTRGRKSFKLVGDSGGHRFYQSI
;
A
#
# COMPACT_ATOMS: atom_id res chain seq x y z
N MET A 1 131.81 9.64 89.13
CA MET A 1 130.70 10.59 88.86
C MET A 1 130.80 10.96 87.39
N GLU A 2 129.88 10.50 86.55
CA GLU A 2 129.42 11.16 85.31
C GLU A 2 128.29 10.29 84.73
N ARG A 3 127.12 10.89 84.54
CA ARG A 3 125.85 10.23 84.24
C ARG A 3 125.57 10.48 82.75
N THR A 4 125.75 9.46 81.92
CA THR A 4 125.50 9.53 80.46
C THR A 4 124.00 9.65 80.18
N GLY A 5 123.59 10.73 79.52
CA GLY A 5 122.19 11.06 79.21
C GLY A 5 121.54 10.22 78.10
N LEU A 6 120.21 10.15 78.13
CA LEU A 6 119.34 9.44 77.16
C LEU A 6 119.39 10.08 75.77
N VAL A 7 119.61 9.26 74.74
CA VAL A 7 119.38 9.59 73.32
C VAL A 7 117.90 9.31 72.99
N LYS A 8 117.16 10.33 72.53
CA LYS A 8 115.80 10.16 72.00
C LYS A 8 115.84 10.16 70.47
N PRO A 9 115.03 9.32 69.79
CA PRO A 9 114.95 9.31 68.33
C PRO A 9 114.37 10.63 67.81
N VAL A 10 114.92 11.11 66.70
CA VAL A 10 114.46 12.30 66.00
C VAL A 10 113.15 11.98 65.29
N ASP A 11 112.10 12.73 65.60
CA ASP A 11 110.81 12.65 64.95
C ASP A 11 110.93 13.09 63.48
N ASN A 12 111.19 12.13 62.59
CA ASN A 12 111.06 12.32 61.16
C ASN A 12 109.56 12.40 60.83
N ASN A 13 109.00 13.60 60.97
CA ASN A 13 107.65 13.96 60.52
C ASN A 13 107.56 13.93 58.99
N LEU A 14 107.57 12.73 58.41
CA LEU A 14 107.14 12.50 57.03
C LEU A 14 105.61 12.59 57.02
N ALA A 15 105.11 13.82 56.91
CA ALA A 15 103.71 14.08 56.65
C ALA A 15 103.33 13.43 55.31
N PHE A 16 102.46 12.42 55.35
CA PHE A 16 101.91 11.81 54.15
C PHE A 16 101.07 12.86 53.41
N SER A 17 101.58 13.38 52.30
CA SER A 17 100.90 14.38 51.47
C SER A 17 99.95 13.76 50.43
N GLY A 18 99.55 12.50 50.63
CA GLY A 18 98.59 11.83 49.75
C GLY A 18 97.17 12.20 50.13
N THR A 19 96.38 12.66 49.17
CA THR A 19 94.94 12.81 49.34
C THR A 19 94.31 11.43 49.55
N ILE A 20 93.50 11.28 50.59
CA ILE A 20 92.66 10.09 50.76
C ILE A 20 91.56 10.17 49.70
N CYS A 21 91.37 9.13 48.87
CA CYS A 21 90.21 9.05 47.99
C CYS A 21 88.93 9.04 48.83
N GLU A 22 88.27 10.19 48.94
CA GLU A 22 87.06 10.39 49.78
C GLU A 22 85.84 9.61 49.29
N LYS A 23 85.84 9.14 48.05
CA LYS A 23 84.69 8.45 47.44
C LYS A 23 84.93 6.96 47.37
N THR A 24 83.99 6.20 47.93
CA THR A 24 83.96 4.74 47.78
C THR A 24 83.58 4.36 46.35
N THR A 25 83.98 3.18 45.88
CA THR A 25 83.63 2.66 44.54
C THR A 25 82.12 2.70 44.28
N ASN A 26 81.31 2.48 45.31
CA ASN A 26 79.85 2.57 45.21
C ASN A 26 79.37 4.00 44.87
N GLN A 27 80.02 5.03 45.44
CA GLN A 27 79.70 6.43 45.14
C GLN A 27 80.16 6.86 43.73
N SER A 28 81.22 6.27 43.19
CA SER A 28 81.64 6.54 41.81
C SER A 28 80.76 5.84 40.78
N ASP A 29 80.26 4.65 41.09
CA ASP A 29 79.58 3.80 40.12
C ASP A 29 78.08 4.10 39.99
N TYR A 30 77.43 4.48 41.11
CA TYR A 30 76.00 4.75 41.18
C TYR A 30 75.66 6.25 41.15
N ILE A 31 76.19 6.95 40.15
CA ILE A 31 75.79 8.33 39.86
C ILE A 31 74.46 8.30 39.07
N PRO A 32 73.46 9.15 39.40
CA PRO A 32 72.18 9.19 38.69
C PRO A 32 72.40 9.48 37.19
N LYS A 33 72.09 8.48 36.35
CA LYS A 33 72.16 8.60 34.89
C LYS A 33 70.85 9.16 34.37
N TYR A 34 70.90 10.36 33.78
CA TYR A 34 69.74 10.92 33.09
C TYR A 34 69.56 10.25 31.73
N VAL A 35 68.51 9.43 31.60
CA VAL A 35 68.08 8.88 30.31
C VAL A 35 67.24 9.95 29.60
N LYS A 36 67.67 10.38 28.41
CA LYS A 36 66.85 11.24 27.54
C LYS A 36 65.57 10.48 27.19
N LYS A 37 64.40 11.05 27.51
CA LYS A 37 63.11 10.49 27.11
C LYS A 37 63.07 10.36 25.60
N THR A 38 62.93 9.14 25.09
CA THR A 38 62.63 8.91 23.68
C THR A 38 61.26 9.52 23.38
N ILE A 39 61.20 10.44 22.44
CA ILE A 39 59.92 10.96 21.94
C ILE A 39 59.23 9.79 21.24
N PRO A 40 58.00 9.40 21.63
CA PRO A 40 57.28 8.36 20.91
C PRO A 40 57.10 8.82 19.47
N PHE A 41 57.64 8.07 18.51
CA PHE A 41 57.32 8.24 17.11
C PHE A 41 55.87 7.82 16.93
N LYS A 42 54.95 8.77 17.07
CA LYS A 42 53.55 8.58 16.71
C LYS A 42 53.45 8.91 15.24
N GLU A 43 53.25 7.90 14.40
CA GLU A 43 52.94 8.11 12.99
C GLU A 43 51.78 9.09 12.92
N SER A 44 52.00 10.23 12.26
CA SER A 44 50.92 11.19 12.02
C SER A 44 49.88 10.46 11.18
N GLU A 45 48.71 10.16 11.75
CA GLU A 45 47.58 9.59 11.05
C GLU A 45 47.25 10.50 9.86
N LYS A 46 47.75 10.13 8.67
CA LYS A 46 47.38 10.82 7.43
C LYS A 46 45.93 10.46 7.19
N VAL A 47 45.02 11.39 7.48
CA VAL A 47 43.60 11.24 7.18
C VAL A 47 43.45 11.14 5.66
N VAL A 48 43.32 9.92 5.14
CA VAL A 48 43.01 9.68 3.74
C VAL A 48 41.53 10.02 3.55
N LYS A 49 41.25 11.23 3.06
CA LYS A 49 39.91 11.59 2.57
C LYS A 49 39.82 11.16 1.12
N SER A 50 38.87 10.29 0.79
CA SER A 50 38.54 10.00 -0.61
C SER A 50 37.95 11.26 -1.25
N SER A 51 38.51 11.71 -2.37
CA SER A 51 37.94 12.78 -3.20
C SER A 51 36.96 12.27 -4.24
N ALA A 52 36.69 10.96 -4.25
CA ALA A 52 35.85 10.33 -5.24
C ALA A 52 34.37 10.69 -4.99
N PRO A 53 33.63 11.15 -6.01
CA PRO A 53 32.20 11.42 -5.87
C PRO A 53 31.44 10.12 -5.56
N LEU A 54 30.47 10.21 -4.65
CA LEU A 54 29.62 9.08 -4.28
C LEU A 54 28.58 8.82 -5.39
N ASN A 55 28.53 7.59 -5.91
CA ASN A 55 27.47 7.19 -6.84
C ASN A 55 26.22 6.78 -6.05
N ASP A 56 25.48 7.78 -5.56
CA ASP A 56 24.34 7.63 -4.66
C ASP A 56 23.06 7.06 -5.29
N LYS A 57 23.03 6.90 -6.62
CA LYS A 57 21.83 6.48 -7.32
C LYS A 57 21.70 4.96 -7.32
N SER A 58 20.69 4.45 -6.62
CA SER A 58 20.31 3.05 -6.72
C SER A 58 19.78 2.71 -8.12
N THR A 59 19.83 1.43 -8.50
CA THR A 59 19.25 0.92 -9.76
C THR A 59 17.79 1.35 -9.93
N HIS A 60 17.03 1.35 -8.83
CA HIS A 60 15.65 1.82 -8.81
C HIS A 60 15.49 3.29 -9.25
N GLN A 61 16.40 4.19 -8.81
CA GLN A 61 16.35 5.59 -9.23
C GLN A 61 16.70 5.78 -10.71
N TYR A 62 17.54 4.91 -11.26
CA TYR A 62 17.85 4.91 -12.70
C TYR A 62 16.69 4.37 -13.55
N ASP A 63 16.09 3.26 -13.12
CA ASP A 63 15.10 2.53 -13.93
C ASP A 63 13.71 3.17 -13.89
N PHE A 64 13.32 3.72 -12.72
CA PHE A 64 11.97 4.25 -12.48
C PHE A 64 11.92 5.77 -12.55
N THR A 65 12.36 6.32 -13.68
CA THR A 65 12.19 7.74 -13.98
C THR A 65 10.78 8.04 -14.49
N LYS A 66 10.30 9.27 -14.26
CA LYS A 66 8.98 9.72 -14.76
C LYS A 66 9.00 9.75 -16.30
N LYS A 67 8.43 8.72 -16.92
CA LYS A 67 8.24 8.66 -18.38
C LYS A 67 7.11 9.62 -18.79
N LYS A 68 7.35 10.46 -19.80
CA LYS A 68 6.29 11.27 -20.40
C LYS A 68 5.36 10.35 -21.19
N ILE A 69 4.09 10.30 -20.80
CA ILE A 69 3.06 9.57 -21.53
C ILE A 69 2.50 10.52 -22.58
N GLU A 70 2.68 10.18 -23.86
CA GLU A 70 2.02 10.91 -24.94
C GLU A 70 0.51 10.71 -24.86
N LYS A 71 -0.26 11.79 -24.98
CA LYS A 71 -1.72 11.70 -25.01
C LYS A 71 -2.11 11.00 -26.30
N ILE A 72 -2.58 9.75 -26.21
CA ILE A 72 -3.17 9.04 -27.34
C ILE A 72 -4.34 9.90 -27.85
N LYS A 73 -4.26 10.32 -29.12
CA LYS A 73 -5.39 10.98 -29.79
C LYS A 73 -6.53 9.97 -29.81
N GLN A 74 -7.68 10.36 -29.27
CA GLN A 74 -8.86 9.50 -29.27
C GLN A 74 -9.22 9.15 -30.72
N PHE A 75 -9.05 7.89 -31.11
CA PHE A 75 -9.57 7.36 -32.36
C PHE A 75 -11.05 7.04 -32.14
N LYS A 76 -11.90 8.06 -32.24
CA LYS A 76 -13.35 7.87 -32.28
C LYS A 76 -13.73 7.64 -33.74
N PRO A 77 -14.37 6.50 -34.10
CA PRO A 77 -14.94 6.39 -35.43
C PRO A 77 -15.96 7.52 -35.61
N SER A 78 -15.80 8.31 -36.67
CA SER A 78 -16.78 9.32 -37.04
C SER A 78 -18.08 8.61 -37.42
N TYR A 79 -19.03 8.53 -36.49
CA TYR A 79 -20.38 8.07 -36.82
C TYR A 79 -21.06 9.16 -37.66
N SER A 80 -20.99 9.04 -38.99
CA SER A 80 -21.88 9.77 -39.88
C SER A 80 -23.19 9.00 -39.97
N HIS A 81 -24.24 9.49 -39.32
CA HIS A 81 -25.59 8.95 -39.52
C HIS A 81 -26.13 9.48 -40.84
N SER A 82 -26.10 8.66 -41.89
CA SER A 82 -26.79 8.97 -43.14
C SER A 82 -28.28 8.73 -42.94
N ILE A 83 -29.03 9.79 -42.64
CA ILE A 83 -30.49 9.74 -42.67
C ILE A 83 -30.87 9.69 -44.15
N SER A 84 -31.60 8.67 -44.58
CA SER A 84 -32.18 8.65 -45.93
C SER A 84 -33.12 9.85 -46.07
N THR A 85 -32.86 10.68 -47.08
CA THR A 85 -33.73 11.79 -47.48
C THR A 85 -34.73 11.37 -48.54
N ASP A 86 -34.88 10.07 -48.77
CA ASP A 86 -35.72 9.57 -49.85
C ASP A 86 -37.20 9.79 -49.48
N PRO A 87 -38.01 10.35 -50.40
CA PRO A 87 -39.41 10.59 -50.14
C PRO A 87 -40.15 9.26 -49.93
N PHE A 88 -40.98 9.20 -48.90
CA PHE A 88 -41.82 8.03 -48.63
C PHE A 88 -42.92 7.92 -49.70
N ASN A 89 -42.89 6.86 -50.52
CA ASN A 89 -43.96 6.56 -51.45
C ASN A 89 -45.14 5.89 -50.71
N ALA A 90 -46.05 6.73 -50.21
CA ALA A 90 -47.20 6.30 -49.40
C ALA A 90 -48.42 5.84 -50.23
N ILE A 91 -48.33 5.80 -51.55
CA ILE A 91 -49.49 5.56 -52.40
C ILE A 91 -49.84 4.07 -52.37
N SER A 92 -50.99 3.74 -51.80
CA SER A 92 -51.51 2.38 -51.84
C SER A 92 -52.09 2.05 -53.22
N LEU A 93 -52.07 0.78 -53.61
CA LEU A 93 -52.62 0.30 -54.89
C LEU A 93 -54.06 0.81 -55.11
N SER A 94 -54.86 0.81 -54.04
CA SER A 94 -56.24 1.32 -54.08
C SER A 94 -56.32 2.81 -54.45
N HIS A 95 -55.43 3.66 -53.92
CA HIS A 95 -55.39 5.08 -54.31
C HIS A 95 -54.88 5.28 -55.73
N GLN A 96 -54.02 4.40 -56.22
CA GLN A 96 -53.49 4.48 -57.58
C GLN A 96 -54.52 4.04 -58.62
N ASP A 97 -55.32 3.00 -58.31
CA ASP A 97 -56.25 2.39 -59.26
C ASP A 97 -57.62 3.09 -59.32
N TYR A 98 -58.11 3.62 -58.19
CA TYR A 98 -59.44 4.23 -58.10
C TYR A 98 -59.36 5.76 -58.14
N VAL A 99 -59.09 6.30 -59.33
CA VAL A 99 -59.10 7.75 -59.57
C VAL A 99 -60.49 8.18 -60.07
N ASN A 100 -60.92 9.38 -59.71
CA ASN A 100 -62.17 9.94 -60.22
C ASN A 100 -62.06 10.14 -61.74
N HIS A 101 -62.80 9.34 -62.52
CA HIS A 101 -62.94 9.53 -63.95
C HIS A 101 -64.10 10.48 -64.24
N GLU A 102 -63.89 11.44 -65.14
CA GLU A 102 -64.96 12.33 -65.59
C GLU A 102 -66.01 11.53 -66.37
N ILE A 103 -67.25 11.56 -65.88
CA ILE A 103 -68.39 10.90 -66.54
C ILE A 103 -68.99 11.90 -67.52
N ASN A 104 -68.81 11.64 -68.82
CA ASN A 104 -69.57 12.34 -69.86
C ASN A 104 -71.03 11.88 -69.79
N LYS A 105 -71.91 12.75 -69.28
CA LYS A 105 -73.35 12.49 -69.25
C LYS A 105 -73.87 12.38 -70.68
N THR A 106 -74.23 11.16 -71.09
CA THR A 106 -74.97 10.96 -72.33
C THR A 106 -76.33 11.63 -72.21
N VAL A 107 -76.71 12.43 -73.21
CA VAL A 107 -78.03 13.06 -73.25
C VAL A 107 -79.08 11.95 -73.40
N PRO A 108 -80.08 11.84 -72.51
CA PRO A 108 -81.12 10.85 -72.65
C PRO A 108 -81.97 11.16 -73.89
N ILE A 109 -82.13 10.20 -74.79
CA ILE A 109 -83.12 10.26 -75.86
C ILE A 109 -84.48 10.06 -75.20
N ARG A 110 -85.25 11.14 -75.02
CA ARG A 110 -86.65 11.04 -74.59
C ARG A 110 -87.54 10.84 -75.82
N PRO A 111 -88.34 9.75 -75.89
CA PRO A 111 -89.42 9.68 -76.85
C PRO A 111 -90.42 10.82 -76.55
N SER A 112 -90.98 11.41 -77.61
CA SER A 112 -92.01 12.44 -77.51
C SER A 112 -93.18 11.90 -76.69
N ASP A 113 -93.56 12.60 -75.60
CA ASP A 113 -94.72 12.26 -74.78
C ASP A 113 -96.01 12.52 -75.59
N GLU A 114 -96.38 11.59 -76.47
CA GLU A 114 -97.68 11.60 -77.14
C GLU A 114 -98.76 11.15 -76.14
N GLN A 115 -99.46 12.15 -75.60
CA GLN A 115 -100.82 12.12 -75.04
C GLN A 115 -101.23 10.83 -74.32
N GLY A 116 -100.79 10.69 -73.06
CA GLY A 116 -101.33 9.69 -72.14
C GLY A 116 -102.80 9.93 -71.81
N LEU A 117 -103.50 8.84 -71.48
CA LEU A 117 -104.92 8.82 -71.08
C LEU A 117 -105.23 9.86 -69.99
N PRO A 118 -106.45 10.46 -70.00
CA PRO A 118 -106.86 11.41 -68.97
C PRO A 118 -106.71 10.80 -67.58
N ARG A 119 -106.30 11.63 -66.61
CA ARG A 119 -105.94 11.23 -65.23
C ARG A 119 -106.98 10.33 -64.56
N GLU A 120 -108.25 10.55 -64.85
CA GLU A 120 -109.39 9.77 -64.36
C GLU A 120 -109.39 8.33 -64.89
N ALA A 121 -109.06 8.12 -66.16
CA ALA A 121 -108.92 6.79 -66.74
C ALA A 121 -107.70 6.06 -66.16
N PHE A 122 -106.64 6.80 -65.80
CA PHE A 122 -105.46 6.22 -65.16
C PHE A 122 -105.75 5.76 -63.73
N GLU A 123 -106.48 6.55 -62.94
CA GLU A 123 -106.86 6.19 -61.57
C GLU A 123 -107.79 4.96 -61.53
N ILE A 124 -108.77 4.90 -62.45
CA ILE A 124 -109.68 3.74 -62.56
C ILE A 124 -108.91 2.49 -63.03
N LEU A 125 -108.03 2.62 -64.02
CA LEU A 125 -107.22 1.51 -64.53
C LEU A 125 -106.21 1.01 -63.48
N LEU A 126 -105.67 1.91 -62.66
CA LEU A 126 -104.79 1.59 -61.53
C LEU A 126 -105.57 0.92 -60.39
N LEU A 127 -106.85 1.24 -60.21
CA LEU A 127 -107.74 0.54 -59.28
C LEU A 127 -108.06 -0.88 -59.79
N ILE A 128 -108.46 -1.01 -61.06
CA ILE A 128 -108.92 -2.30 -61.64
C ILE A 128 -107.77 -3.30 -61.80
N LEU A 129 -106.57 -2.86 -62.21
CA LEU A 129 -105.47 -3.77 -62.49
C LEU A 129 -104.65 -4.18 -61.24
N PHE A 130 -104.74 -3.44 -60.14
CA PHE A 130 -103.75 -3.54 -59.06
C PHE A 130 -104.26 -4.14 -57.74
N TYR A 131 -105.55 -4.48 -57.62
CA TYR A 131 -106.08 -5.15 -56.41
C TYR A 131 -105.76 -6.65 -56.31
N GLY A 132 -105.06 -7.24 -57.30
CA GLY A 132 -104.62 -8.62 -57.25
C GLY A 132 -103.23 -8.77 -56.63
N THR A 133 -103.12 -8.92 -55.32
CA THR A 133 -101.90 -9.51 -54.75
C THR A 133 -101.94 -11.02 -54.96
N THR A 134 -100.92 -11.59 -55.61
CA THR A 134 -100.83 -13.05 -55.79
C THR A 134 -100.65 -13.75 -54.44
N GLU A 135 -101.17 -14.96 -54.28
CA GLU A 135 -101.01 -15.75 -53.05
C GLU A 135 -99.53 -15.88 -52.64
N HIS A 136 -98.65 -16.01 -53.63
CA HIS A 136 -97.20 -16.01 -53.40
C HIS A 136 -96.70 -14.67 -52.83
N ARG A 137 -97.15 -13.52 -53.35
CA ARG A 137 -96.75 -12.21 -52.84
C ARG A 137 -97.29 -11.95 -51.42
N ALA A 138 -98.49 -12.44 -51.11
CA ALA A 138 -99.09 -12.29 -49.78
C ALA A 138 -98.42 -13.20 -48.73
N ASN A 139 -98.07 -14.43 -49.09
CA ASN A 139 -97.53 -15.42 -48.14
C ASN A 139 -96.01 -15.34 -47.97
N PHE A 140 -95.27 -14.88 -48.99
CA PHE A 140 -93.81 -14.77 -48.96
C PHE A 140 -93.35 -13.31 -48.85
N TYR A 141 -93.60 -12.71 -47.69
CA TYR A 141 -92.98 -11.42 -47.34
C TYR A 141 -91.64 -11.64 -46.64
N LYS A 142 -90.75 -10.65 -46.74
CA LYS A 142 -89.47 -10.66 -46.03
C LYS A 142 -89.75 -10.64 -44.52
N LYS A 143 -89.59 -11.78 -43.85
CA LYS A 143 -89.65 -11.86 -42.38
C LYS A 143 -88.34 -11.36 -41.79
N LEU A 144 -88.43 -10.54 -40.75
CA LEU A 144 -87.27 -10.15 -39.96
C LEU A 144 -86.73 -11.39 -39.23
N ILE A 145 -85.49 -11.75 -39.52
CA ILE A 145 -84.80 -12.86 -38.87
C ILE A 145 -84.28 -12.36 -37.51
N GLN A 146 -84.80 -12.94 -36.42
CA GLN A 146 -84.18 -12.75 -35.11
C GLN A 146 -82.93 -13.63 -35.04
N LEU A 147 -81.75 -13.00 -35.16
CA LEU A 147 -80.48 -13.66 -34.97
C LEU A 147 -80.29 -13.98 -33.48
N ASN A 148 -80.58 -15.22 -33.09
CA ASN A 148 -80.15 -15.76 -31.80
C ASN A 148 -78.62 -15.98 -31.86
N ARG A 149 -77.88 -14.91 -31.54
CA ARG A 149 -76.44 -14.99 -31.30
C ARG A 149 -76.24 -15.70 -29.98
N HIS A 150 -76.01 -17.00 -30.06
CA HIS A 150 -75.40 -17.73 -28.97
C HIS A 150 -74.00 -17.13 -28.85
N SER A 151 -73.77 -16.37 -27.76
CA SER A 151 -72.42 -15.92 -27.44
C SER A 151 -71.58 -17.18 -27.33
N ARG A 152 -70.67 -17.41 -28.29
CA ARG A 152 -69.60 -18.37 -28.05
C ARG A 152 -68.93 -17.88 -26.78
N HIS A 153 -68.90 -18.74 -25.77
CA HIS A 153 -68.20 -18.45 -24.53
C HIS A 153 -66.85 -17.87 -24.94
N ASN A 154 -66.57 -16.62 -24.54
CA ASN A 154 -65.30 -15.96 -24.87
C ASN A 154 -64.21 -17.01 -24.69
N GLU A 155 -63.38 -17.22 -25.72
CA GLU A 155 -62.19 -18.05 -25.57
C GLU A 155 -61.36 -17.38 -24.47
N VAL A 156 -61.59 -17.79 -23.22
CA VAL A 156 -60.87 -17.29 -22.07
C VAL A 156 -59.46 -17.74 -22.33
N TYR A 157 -58.54 -16.79 -22.50
CA TYR A 157 -57.13 -17.06 -22.65
C TYR A 157 -56.69 -18.02 -21.54
N GLN A 158 -56.51 -19.29 -21.89
CA GLN A 158 -55.93 -20.28 -21.01
C GLN A 158 -54.41 -20.12 -21.16
N ARG A 159 -53.74 -19.66 -20.10
CA ARG A 159 -52.29 -19.85 -20.01
C ARG A 159 -52.03 -21.33 -20.22
N SER A 160 -50.98 -21.66 -20.99
CA SER A 160 -50.48 -23.02 -21.16
C SER A 160 -50.65 -23.83 -19.88
N ILE A 161 -51.03 -25.11 -19.99
CA ILE A 161 -51.18 -26.02 -18.84
C ILE A 161 -49.90 -26.06 -18.00
N ASN A 162 -48.77 -25.70 -18.61
CA ASN A 162 -47.48 -25.49 -17.97
C ASN A 162 -47.18 -24.00 -17.72
N GLY A 163 -48.18 -23.19 -17.36
CA GLY A 163 -48.08 -21.72 -17.26
C GLY A 163 -47.14 -21.21 -16.17
N ASN A 164 -46.49 -22.12 -15.45
CA ASN A 164 -45.39 -21.88 -14.52
C ASN A 164 -44.01 -22.13 -15.15
N GLU A 165 -43.92 -22.56 -16.41
CA GLU A 165 -42.69 -22.57 -17.19
C GLU A 165 -42.31 -21.11 -17.50
N LEU A 166 -41.64 -20.50 -16.53
CA LEU A 166 -40.92 -19.25 -16.72
C LEU A 166 -39.98 -19.45 -17.90
N MET A 167 -40.22 -18.72 -18.99
CA MET A 167 -39.36 -18.78 -20.17
C MET A 167 -37.89 -18.58 -19.72
N GLU A 168 -37.02 -19.55 -20.00
CA GLU A 168 -35.59 -19.48 -19.68
C GLU A 168 -34.90 -18.41 -20.53
N LYS A 169 -35.12 -17.14 -20.17
CA LYS A 169 -34.55 -15.97 -20.85
C LYS A 169 -33.25 -15.51 -20.19
N LYS A 170 -32.30 -16.42 -19.98
CA LYS A 170 -30.95 -16.01 -19.59
C LYS A 170 -30.13 -15.80 -20.85
N THR A 171 -29.67 -14.58 -21.07
CA THR A 171 -28.72 -14.28 -22.13
C THR A 171 -27.38 -14.97 -21.81
N THR A 172 -26.56 -15.25 -22.83
CA THR A 172 -25.21 -15.80 -22.64
C THR A 172 -24.41 -14.95 -21.65
N TYR A 173 -24.55 -13.63 -21.72
CA TYR A 173 -23.96 -12.69 -20.77
C TYR A 173 -24.34 -12.96 -19.31
N LEU A 174 -25.63 -13.20 -19.02
CA LEU A 174 -26.09 -13.53 -17.66
C LEU A 174 -25.61 -14.90 -17.19
N HIS A 175 -25.31 -15.81 -18.11
CA HIS A 175 -24.78 -17.13 -17.79
C HIS A 175 -23.26 -17.07 -17.50
N ASP A 176 -22.51 -16.29 -18.28
CA ASP A 176 -21.05 -16.28 -18.23
C ASP A 176 -20.48 -15.33 -17.17
N TYR A 177 -21.18 -14.22 -16.88
CA TYR A 177 -20.73 -13.19 -15.94
C TYR A 177 -21.48 -13.28 -14.60
N VAL A 178 -21.26 -14.38 -13.87
CA VAL A 178 -21.76 -14.55 -12.51
C VAL A 178 -20.72 -14.02 -11.51
N PRO A 179 -21.11 -13.27 -10.46
CA PRO A 179 -20.16 -12.81 -9.44
C PRO A 179 -19.48 -13.98 -8.74
N VAL A 180 -18.22 -14.22 -9.07
CA VAL A 180 -17.38 -15.23 -8.43
C VAL A 180 -16.77 -14.63 -7.16
N LYS A 181 -16.89 -15.34 -6.04
CA LYS A 181 -16.17 -14.98 -4.82
C LYS A 181 -14.67 -15.08 -5.08
N CYS A 182 -13.98 -13.95 -5.06
CA CYS A 182 -12.53 -13.93 -5.11
C CYS A 182 -11.96 -14.29 -3.74
N HIS A 183 -10.93 -15.13 -3.73
CA HIS A 183 -10.16 -15.39 -2.51
C HIS A 183 -9.21 -14.22 -2.29
N HIS A 184 -9.29 -13.58 -1.13
CA HIS A 184 -8.29 -12.60 -0.74
C HIS A 184 -6.95 -13.29 -0.61
N GLN A 185 -5.97 -12.87 -1.42
CA GLN A 185 -4.59 -13.30 -1.22
C GLN A 185 -4.12 -12.75 0.13
N SER A 186 -3.63 -13.63 1.00
CA SER A 186 -2.99 -13.21 2.23
C SER A 186 -1.71 -12.44 1.87
N PRO A 187 -1.44 -11.31 2.54
CA PRO A 187 -0.23 -10.56 2.27
C PRO A 187 1.00 -11.43 2.58
N PHE A 188 1.93 -11.50 1.63
CA PHE A 188 3.24 -12.09 1.89
C PHE A 188 4.04 -11.14 2.78
N ARG A 189 3.95 -11.35 4.10
CA ARG A 189 4.81 -10.67 5.07
C ARG A 189 5.99 -11.58 5.39
N PRO A 190 7.25 -11.12 5.19
CA PRO A 190 8.40 -11.80 5.76
C PRO A 190 8.14 -11.98 7.25
N LYS A 191 8.47 -13.16 7.79
CA LYS A 191 8.37 -13.38 9.23
C LYS A 191 9.30 -12.38 9.88
N GLU A 192 8.75 -11.33 10.49
CA GLU A 192 9.49 -10.49 11.43
C GLU A 192 9.90 -11.39 12.58
N SER A 193 11.10 -11.96 12.51
CA SER A 193 11.74 -12.50 13.69
C SER A 193 11.98 -11.31 14.59
N GLN A 194 11.18 -11.16 15.66
CA GLN A 194 11.51 -10.28 16.76
C GLN A 194 12.86 -10.77 17.29
N TYR A 195 13.94 -10.13 16.87
CA TYR A 195 15.27 -10.42 17.38
C TYR A 195 15.34 -9.82 18.78
N ALA A 196 14.74 -10.53 19.74
CA ALA A 196 14.91 -10.26 21.15
C ALA A 196 16.22 -10.94 21.56
N SER A 197 17.31 -10.18 21.64
CA SER A 197 18.56 -10.71 22.17
C SER A 197 18.35 -11.10 23.63
N HIS A 198 18.54 -12.38 23.96
CA HIS A 198 18.56 -12.86 25.36
C HIS A 198 19.86 -12.51 26.10
N ASN A 199 20.73 -11.72 25.48
CA ASN A 199 22.01 -11.34 26.08
C ASN A 199 21.74 -10.40 27.24
N ALA A 200 22.23 -10.77 28.42
CA ALA A 200 22.18 -9.92 29.60
C ALA A 200 22.97 -8.63 29.32
N PHE A 201 22.33 -7.49 29.57
CA PHE A 201 22.99 -6.19 29.52
C PHE A 201 23.99 -6.13 30.67
N MET A 202 25.27 -5.90 30.36
CA MET A 202 26.33 -5.98 31.37
C MET A 202 26.38 -4.78 32.34
N ASP A 203 25.55 -3.75 32.14
CA ASP A 203 25.31 -2.56 33.01
C ASP A 203 26.46 -2.11 33.93
N LEU A 204 27.69 -2.17 33.44
CA LEU A 204 28.88 -1.83 34.19
C LEU A 204 29.62 -0.74 33.43
N THR A 205 29.83 0.37 34.12
CA THR A 205 30.70 1.45 33.66
C THR A 205 32.11 1.21 34.19
N THR A 206 33.12 1.73 33.49
CA THR A 206 34.52 1.68 33.95
C THR A 206 34.65 2.24 35.37
N HIS A 207 33.94 3.32 35.66
CA HIS A 207 33.91 3.94 36.98
C HIS A 207 33.33 3.00 38.07
N ALA A 208 32.28 2.23 37.76
CA ALA A 208 31.71 1.26 38.69
C ALA A 208 32.69 0.11 39.00
N CYS A 209 33.52 -0.29 38.02
CA CYS A 209 34.55 -1.31 38.21
C CYS A 209 35.78 -0.81 38.98
N ASP A 210 36.19 0.45 38.76
CA ASP A 210 37.43 0.99 39.32
C ASP A 210 37.29 1.43 40.79
N TYR A 211 36.14 2.00 41.15
CA TYR A 211 35.90 2.63 42.46
C TYR A 211 35.05 1.75 43.39
N ILE A 212 35.55 0.56 43.69
CA ILE A 212 34.94 -0.35 44.67
C ILE A 212 35.39 0.07 46.08
N ASN A 213 34.50 -0.04 47.07
CA ASN A 213 34.83 0.18 48.48
C ASN A 213 35.97 -0.77 48.91
N ARG A 214 37.18 -0.22 49.10
CA ARG A 214 38.34 -0.97 49.59
C ARG A 214 38.37 -0.95 51.10
N THR A 215 38.67 -2.09 51.72
CA THR A 215 38.95 -2.16 53.15
C THR A 215 40.31 -1.53 53.43
N ILE A 216 40.34 -0.53 54.32
CA ILE A 216 41.58 0.13 54.73
C ILE A 216 42.31 -0.81 55.68
N GLN A 217 43.46 -1.34 55.25
CA GLN A 217 44.35 -2.09 56.13
C GLN A 217 45.03 -1.11 57.09
N ILE A 218 44.68 -1.18 58.37
CA ILE A 218 45.26 -0.33 59.40
C ILE A 218 46.73 -0.73 59.56
N CYS A 219 47.63 0.26 59.55
CA CYS A 219 49.06 0.04 59.72
C CYS A 219 49.32 -0.67 61.06
N PRO A 220 50.09 -1.78 61.09
CA PRO A 220 50.39 -2.49 62.34
C PRO A 220 51.07 -1.61 63.40
N ALA A 221 51.81 -0.58 62.97
CA ALA A 221 52.41 0.41 63.87
C ALA A 221 51.38 1.26 64.64
N GLN A 222 50.16 1.38 64.14
CA GLN A 222 49.09 2.08 64.84
C GLN A 222 48.72 1.35 66.14
N TYR A 223 48.66 0.02 66.14
CA TYR A 223 48.41 -0.77 67.36
C TYR A 223 49.53 -0.66 68.41
N VAL A 224 50.74 -0.35 67.96
CA VAL A 224 51.91 -0.18 68.82
C VAL A 224 51.94 1.22 69.45
N LEU A 225 51.45 2.24 68.75
CA LEU A 225 51.45 3.64 69.19
C LEU A 225 50.17 4.06 69.92
N THR A 226 49.03 3.42 69.65
CA THR A 226 47.77 3.70 70.36
C THR A 226 47.74 2.96 71.69
N ARG A 227 47.84 3.75 72.77
CA ARG A 227 47.77 3.34 74.19
C ARG A 227 46.66 2.31 74.43
N GLY A 228 47.00 1.08 74.85
CA GLY A 228 46.01 0.18 75.44
C GLY A 228 46.33 -1.31 75.47
N ARG A 229 47.11 -1.86 74.52
CA ARG A 229 47.38 -3.30 74.46
C ARG A 229 48.84 -3.63 74.78
N LYS A 230 49.06 -4.32 75.90
CA LYS A 230 50.36 -4.80 76.40
C LYS A 230 50.93 -5.99 75.61
N SER A 231 50.52 -6.21 74.37
CA SER A 231 50.86 -7.41 73.59
C SER A 231 52.15 -7.30 72.79
N PHE A 232 52.90 -6.20 72.90
CA PHE A 232 54.15 -6.01 72.17
C PHE A 232 55.24 -5.46 73.11
N LYS A 233 56.44 -6.05 73.02
CA LYS A 233 57.65 -5.61 73.73
C LYS A 233 58.62 -4.93 72.76
N LEU A 234 59.34 -3.93 73.24
CA LEU A 234 60.44 -3.30 72.50
C LEU A 234 61.62 -4.28 72.43
N VAL A 235 62.10 -4.59 71.23
CA VAL A 235 63.21 -5.54 70.97
C VAL A 235 64.53 -4.83 70.72
N GLY A 236 64.50 -3.61 70.19
CA GLY A 236 65.70 -2.84 69.94
C GLY A 236 65.42 -1.50 69.28
N ASP A 237 66.44 -0.66 69.28
CA ASP A 237 66.50 0.62 68.58
C ASP A 237 67.76 0.61 67.70
N SER A 238 67.60 0.75 66.39
CA SER A 238 68.73 0.91 65.47
C SER A 238 68.41 2.00 64.46
N GLY A 239 69.29 3.00 64.32
CA GLY A 239 69.12 4.08 63.35
C GLY A 239 67.90 4.97 63.58
N GLY A 240 67.38 5.07 64.81
CA GLY A 240 66.19 5.86 65.14
C GLY A 240 64.85 5.14 64.92
N HIS A 241 64.87 3.84 64.58
CA HIS A 241 63.68 3.01 64.45
C HIS A 241 63.52 2.06 65.64
N ARG A 242 62.37 2.15 66.31
CA ARG A 242 61.95 1.26 67.40
C ARG A 242 61.32 -0.02 66.84
N PHE A 243 61.88 -1.16 67.20
CA PHE A 243 61.38 -2.48 66.80
C PHE A 243 60.55 -3.09 67.93
N TYR A 244 59.37 -3.58 67.61
CA TYR A 244 58.44 -4.21 68.55
C TYR A 244 58.16 -5.65 68.13
N GLN A 245 58.13 -6.58 69.09
CA GLN A 245 57.78 -7.98 68.88
C GLN A 245 56.57 -8.33 69.73
N SER A 246 55.68 -9.16 69.20
CA SER A 246 54.54 -9.68 69.97
C SER A 246 55.03 -10.47 71.18
N ILE A 247 54.40 -10.25 72.34
CA ILE A 247 54.55 -11.12 73.52
C ILE A 247 53.83 -12.43 73.25
#